data_AF-A0A6N8ZAM4-F1
#
_entry.id   AF-A0A6N8ZAM4-F1
#
_cell.length_a   1.000
_cell.length_b   1.000
_cell.length_c   1.000
_cell.angle_alpha   90.00
_cell.angle_beta   90.00
_cell.angle_gamma   90.00
#
_symmetry.space_group_name_H-M   'P 1'
#
loop_
_entity.id
_entity.type
_entity.pdbx_description
1 polymer ?
#
loop_
_entity_poly.entity_id
_entity_poly.type
_entity_poly.pdbx_seq_one_letter_code
_entity_poly.pdbx_strand_id
1 'polypeptide(L)' 'MADLTDSDVQALAKASSITIPDDLVTEVRESLNGLLEALEAIQEPDVADIQPLPIIVSATARKQEV' A
#
# COMPACT_ATOMS: atom_id res chain seq x y z
N MET A 1 5.25 2.52 -13.34
CA MET A 1 4.80 3.55 -12.37
C MET A 1 5.94 4.55 -12.23
N ALA A 2 5.67 5.76 -11.72
CA ALA A 2 6.72 6.74 -11.50
C ALA A 2 7.34 6.54 -10.11
N ASP A 3 8.66 6.72 -10.00
CA ASP A 3 9.37 6.68 -8.73
C ASP A 3 8.83 7.73 -7.74
N LEU A 4 8.78 7.37 -6.46
CA LEU A 4 8.40 8.27 -5.39
C LEU A 4 9.55 9.24 -5.08
N THR A 5 9.21 10.49 -4.79
CA THR A 5 10.13 11.49 -4.24
C THR A 5 10.10 11.49 -2.70
N ASP A 6 11.09 12.13 -2.06
CA ASP A 6 11.11 12.28 -0.60
C ASP A 6 9.83 12.98 -0.09
N SER A 7 9.29 13.92 -0.87
CA SER A 7 8.04 14.61 -0.53
C SER A 7 6.82 13.70 -0.58
N ASP A 8 6.80 12.75 -1.51
CA ASP A 8 5.73 11.75 -1.61
C ASP A 8 5.79 10.78 -0.43
N VAL A 9 7.00 10.32 -0.08
CA VAL A 9 7.22 9.45 1.09
C VAL A 9 6.77 10.13 2.38
N GLN A 10 7.10 11.41 2.56
CA GLN A 10 6.61 12.17 3.72
C GLN A 10 5.08 12.34 3.73
N ALA A 11 4.46 12.54 2.57
CA ALA A 11 3.02 12.63 2.46
C ALA A 11 2.33 11.30 2.82
N LEU A 12 2.87 10.17 2.33
CA LEU A 12 2.39 8.81 2.64
C LEU A 12 2.54 8.47 4.12
N ALA A 13 3.67 8.86 4.73
CA ALA A 13 3.90 8.70 6.16
C ALA A 13 2.84 9.44 6.98
N LYS A 14 2.59 10.71 6.66
CA LYS A 14 1.54 11.52 7.31
C LYS A 14 0.15 10.92 7.14
N ALA A 15 -0.19 10.43 5.95
CA ALA A 15 -1.47 9.76 5.69
C ALA A 15 -1.64 8.48 6.55
N SER A 16 -0.54 7.80 6.84
CA SER A 16 -0.50 6.60 7.68
C SER A 16 -0.35 6.91 9.18
N SER A 17 -0.35 8.20 9.56
CA SER A 17 -0.04 8.66 10.93
C SER A 17 1.33 8.18 11.45
N ILE A 18 2.28 7.97 10.54
CA ILE A 18 3.67 7.58 10.85
C ILE A 18 4.54 8.81 10.69
N THR A 19 5.47 9.01 11.64
CA THR A 19 6.52 10.00 11.53
C THR A 19 7.82 9.30 11.15
N ILE A 20 8.37 9.64 9.99
CA ILE A 20 9.68 9.13 9.54
C ILE A 20 10.74 10.18 9.89
N PRO A 21 11.81 9.81 10.62
CA PRO A 21 12.96 10.68 10.85
C PRO A 21 13.62 11.11 9.52
N ASP A 22 14.06 12.36 9.41
CA ASP A 22 14.64 12.91 8.17
C ASP A 22 15.84 12.12 7.65
N ASP A 23 16.62 11.52 8.54
CA ASP A 23 17.77 10.66 8.23
C ASP A 23 17.37 9.33 7.56
N LEU A 24 16.12 8.88 7.77
CA LEU A 24 15.61 7.62 7.24
C LEU A 24 14.73 7.81 5.99
N VAL A 25 14.33 9.04 5.65
CA VAL A 25 13.44 9.31 4.50
C VAL A 25 14.01 8.76 3.20
N THR A 26 15.31 8.96 2.97
CA THR A 26 16.00 8.46 1.78
C THR A 26 15.96 6.94 1.70
N GLU A 27 16.25 6.24 2.81
CA GLU A 27 16.26 4.78 2.85
C GLU A 27 14.86 4.20 2.61
N VAL A 28 13.84 4.80 3.24
CA VAL A 28 12.45 4.41 3.04
C VAL A 28 12.02 4.63 1.59
N ARG A 29 12.43 5.74 0.97
CA ARG A 29 12.16 6.00 -0.45
C ARG A 29 12.76 4.92 -1.35
N GLU A 30 14.04 4.59 -1.18
CA GLU A 30 14.69 3.54 -1.97
C GLU A 30 14.01 2.18 -1.77
N SER A 31 13.63 1.85 -0.53
CA SER A 31 12.91 0.60 -0.24
C SER A 31 11.53 0.55 -0.91
N LEU A 32 10.78 1.65 -0.89
CA LEU A 32 9.46 1.74 -1.52
C LEU A 32 9.56 1.70 -3.05
N ASN A 33 10.53 2.39 -3.64
CA ASN A 33 10.74 2.36 -5.09
C ASN A 33 11.15 0.96 -5.57
N GLY A 34 12.05 0.28 -4.85
CA GLY A 34 12.39 -1.11 -5.17
C GLY A 34 11.19 -2.07 -5.07
N LEU A 35 10.26 -1.83 -4.12
CA LEU A 35 9.01 -2.58 -4.06
C LEU A 35 8.09 -2.29 -5.26
N LEU A 36 7.98 -1.02 -5.67
CA LEU A 36 7.20 -0.63 -6.84
C LEU A 36 7.75 -1.29 -8.12
N GLU A 37 9.06 -1.29 -8.32
CA GLU A 37 9.70 -2.00 -9.43
C GLU A 37 9.38 -3.49 -9.42
N ALA A 38 9.43 -4.13 -8.25
CA ALA A 38 9.08 -5.54 -8.12
C ALA A 38 7.59 -5.80 -8.44
N LEU A 39 6.70 -4.89 -8.05
CA LEU A 39 5.26 -4.98 -8.38
C LEU A 39 5.01 -4.77 -9.88
N GLU A 40 5.76 -3.88 -10.53
CA GLU A 40 5.67 -3.69 -11.98
C GLU A 40 6.15 -4.90 -12.77
N ALA A 41 7.14 -5.64 -12.24
CA ALA A 41 7.60 -6.88 -12.82
C ALA A 41 6.56 -8.02 -12.72
N ILE A 42 5.61 -7.92 -11.78
CA ILE A 42 4.53 -8.89 -11.58
C ILE A 42 3.36 -8.68 -12.57
N GLN A 43 3.41 -7.68 -13.46
CA GLN A 43 2.34 -7.39 -14.43
C GLN A 43 1.95 -8.64 -15.26
N GLU A 44 0.91 -9.34 -14.80
CA GLU A 44 0.18 -10.32 -15.60
C GLU A 44 -0.74 -9.55 -16.57
N PRO A 45 -0.72 -9.87 -17.86
CA PRO A 45 -1.68 -9.30 -18.80
C PRO A 45 -3.10 -9.73 -18.39
N ASP A 46 -4.07 -8.81 -18.54
CA ASP A 46 -5.53 -8.97 -18.35
C ASP A 46 -6.19 -8.66 -16.99
N VAL A 47 -5.61 -7.80 -16.13
CA VAL A 47 -6.35 -7.28 -14.96
C VAL A 47 -7.63 -6.50 -15.34
N ALA A 48 -7.70 -5.98 -16.57
CA ALA A 48 -8.86 -5.24 -17.07
C ALA A 48 -10.13 -6.09 -17.25
N ASP A 49 -10.00 -7.39 -17.51
CA ASP A 49 -11.11 -8.31 -17.73
C ASP A 49 -11.45 -9.16 -16.49
N ILE A 50 -10.72 -8.98 -15.38
CA ILE A 50 -10.94 -9.72 -14.13
C ILE A 50 -11.96 -8.98 -13.25
N GLN A 51 -13.05 -9.67 -12.91
CA GLN A 51 -14.02 -9.18 -11.93
C GLN A 51 -13.34 -9.04 -10.55
N PRO A 52 -13.53 -7.92 -9.83
CA PRO A 52 -12.93 -7.72 -8.51
C PRO A 52 -13.41 -8.78 -7.53
N LEU A 53 -12.54 -9.15 -6.58
CA LEU A 53 -12.89 -10.11 -5.54
C LEU A 53 -14.12 -9.60 -4.75
N PRO A 54 -15.15 -10.44 -4.54
CA PRO A 54 -16.35 -10.03 -3.83
C PRO A 54 -16.00 -9.69 -2.37
N ILE A 55 -16.58 -8.61 -1.85
CA ILE A 55 -16.47 -8.27 -0.43
C ILE A 55 -17.28 -9.29 0.38
N ILE A 56 -16.59 -10.20 1.07
CA ILE A 56 -17.23 -11.13 2.01
C ILE A 56 -17.37 -10.43 3.35
N VAL A 57 -18.54 -9.85 3.62
CA VAL A 57 -18.90 -9.43 4.99
C VAL A 57 -19.30 -10.66 5.79
N SER A 58 -18.38 -11.21 6.58
CA SER A 58 -18.71 -12.24 7.56
C SER A 58 -19.64 -11.65 8.61
N ALA A 59 -20.93 -11.93 8.51
CA ALA A 59 -21.92 -11.63 9.53
C ALA A 59 -21.74 -12.56 10.75
N THR A 60 -20.62 -12.42 11.46
CA THR A 60 -20.54 -12.80 12.88
C THR A 60 -20.45 -11.51 13.67
N ALA A 61 -21.60 -10.85 13.71
CA ALA A 61 -21.95 -9.93 14.77
C ALA A 61 -21.82 -10.64 16.12
N ARG A 62 -21.36 -9.89 17.12
CA ARG A 62 -21.44 -10.19 18.55
C ARG A 62 -22.69 -11.02 18.86
N LYS A 63 -22.51 -12.24 19.36
CA LYS A 63 -23.55 -12.86 20.20
C LYS A 63 -23.65 -11.96 21.44
N GLN A 64 -24.76 -11.24 21.51
CA GLN A 64 -25.17 -10.45 22.67
C GLN A 64 -25.17 -11.33 23.91
N GLU A 65 -24.78 -10.72 25.02
CA GLU A 65 -25.01 -11.15 26.39
C GLU A 65 -26.35 -11.86 26.57
N VAL A 66 -26.32 -13.02 27.22
CA VAL A 66 -27.38 -13.51 28.12
C VAL A 66 -26.68 -14.11 29.34
#